data_AF-A0A7K8VQN8-F1
#
_entry.id   AF-A0A7K8VQN8-F1
#
_cell.length_a   1.000
_cell.length_b   1.000
_cell.length_c   1.000
_cell.angle_alpha   90.00
_cell.angle_beta   90.00
_cell.angle_gamma   90.00
#
_symmetry.space_group_name_H-M   'P 1'
#
loop_
_entity.id
_entity.type
_entity.pdbx_description
1 polymer ?
#
loop_
_entity_poly.entity_id
_entity_poly.type
_entity_poly.pdbx_seq_one_letter_code
_entity_poly.pdbx_strand_id
1 'polypeptide(L)'
;KTDCFNYVRFLQSYNSSHLYACGTYAFQPKCTYIELSGFTLDQVAFEDGKGKCPYDPTKGHTGLIVDGELYSATFNNFLGTEPVILRNLGPHYSMKTEYLTSWLNGRVGGDAGGDTYVQESAASSTGDDDKVYFFFSERAVEYDCYAEQVVARVARVCKGDVGGARTLQKKWTTFLKARLVCSAPEQQLHFNRLQAVFTLPGADWQDTTFFGVFQARWGDVDVSAICRYHILEVKKAFEGPYKEYREQAQKWGRYSDEVPSPRPGA
;
A
#
# COMPACT_ATOMS: atom_id res chain seq x y z
N LYS A 1 -7.97 -19.97 -20.01
CA LYS A 1 -8.13 -19.35 -21.36
C LYS A 1 -9.17 -18.22 -21.26
N THR A 2 -8.92 -17.27 -20.36
CA THR A 2 -9.90 -16.27 -19.88
C THR A 2 -9.27 -14.89 -19.75
N ASP A 3 -7.99 -14.71 -20.05
CA ASP A 3 -7.26 -13.55 -19.50
C ASP A 3 -7.26 -12.34 -20.46
N CYS A 4 -7.71 -12.52 -21.71
CA CYS A 4 -7.76 -11.47 -22.73
C CYS A 4 -9.09 -10.68 -22.71
N PHE A 5 -9.61 -10.37 -21.52
CA PHE A 5 -10.75 -9.47 -21.35
C PHE A 5 -10.35 -8.22 -20.57
N ASN A 6 -11.23 -7.22 -20.57
CA ASN A 6 -11.09 -6.09 -19.68
C ASN A 6 -11.75 -6.40 -18.33
N TYR A 7 -10.94 -6.69 -17.32
CA TYR A 7 -11.40 -6.83 -15.95
C TYR A 7 -11.29 -5.48 -15.26
N VAL A 8 -12.41 -4.89 -14.84
CA VAL A 8 -12.40 -3.66 -14.04
C VAL A 8 -11.77 -3.97 -12.68
N ARG A 9 -10.74 -3.21 -12.30
CA ARG A 9 -9.95 -3.40 -11.07
C ARG A 9 -10.02 -2.22 -10.11
N PHE A 10 -10.40 -1.05 -10.62
CA PHE A 10 -10.60 0.15 -9.84
C PHE A 10 -11.86 0.85 -10.33
N LEU A 11 -12.70 1.28 -9.39
CA LEU A 11 -13.88 2.10 -9.64
C LEU A 11 -14.16 2.94 -8.39
N GLN A 12 -14.07 4.25 -8.51
CA GLN A 12 -14.37 5.17 -7.40
C GLN A 12 -14.93 6.49 -7.92
N SER A 13 -15.67 7.21 -7.08
CA SER A 13 -16.07 8.59 -7.36
C SER A 13 -14.83 9.46 -7.55
N TYR A 14 -14.75 10.19 -8.66
CA TYR A 14 -13.70 11.18 -8.89
C TYR A 14 -14.15 12.56 -8.43
N ASN A 15 -15.36 12.95 -8.82
CA ASN A 15 -16.03 14.17 -8.39
C ASN A 15 -17.55 13.94 -8.35
N SER A 16 -18.35 15.01 -8.23
CA SER A 16 -19.81 14.91 -8.15
C SER A 16 -20.50 14.46 -9.44
N SER A 17 -19.81 14.52 -10.59
CA SER A 17 -20.37 14.18 -11.90
C SER A 17 -19.72 12.98 -12.58
N HIS A 18 -18.55 12.52 -12.13
CA HIS A 18 -17.78 11.47 -12.76
C HIS A 18 -17.26 10.43 -11.76
N LEU A 19 -17.28 9.16 -12.18
CA LEU A 19 -16.47 8.09 -11.61
C LEU A 19 -15.13 8.01 -12.39
N TYR A 20 -14.09 7.53 -11.73
CA TYR A 20 -12.86 7.09 -12.38
C TYR A 20 -12.79 5.56 -12.35
N ALA A 21 -12.52 4.95 -13.50
CA ALA A 21 -12.48 3.51 -13.66
C ALA A 21 -11.18 3.08 -14.34
N CYS A 22 -10.57 2.00 -13.86
CA CYS A 22 -9.46 1.35 -14.53
C CYS A 22 -9.70 -0.14 -14.67
N GLY A 23 -9.22 -0.71 -15.78
CA GLY A 23 -9.29 -2.15 -16.03
C GLY A 23 -8.06 -2.70 -16.73
N THR A 24 -7.89 -4.02 -16.67
CA THR A 24 -6.72 -4.74 -17.22
C THR A 24 -6.61 -4.59 -18.73
N TYR A 25 -7.74 -4.37 -19.41
CA TYR A 25 -7.88 -4.20 -20.85
C TYR A 25 -6.99 -5.18 -21.66
N ALA A 26 -7.18 -6.48 -21.39
CA ALA A 26 -6.39 -7.57 -22.00
C ALA A 26 -4.87 -7.39 -21.87
N PHE A 27 -4.39 -7.19 -20.64
CA PHE A 27 -2.98 -6.92 -20.31
C PHE A 27 -2.42 -5.64 -20.95
N GLN A 28 -3.27 -4.63 -21.14
CA GLN A 28 -2.86 -3.28 -21.52
C GLN A 28 -3.64 -2.25 -20.70
N PRO A 29 -3.38 -2.14 -19.38
CA PRO A 29 -4.24 -1.40 -18.47
C PRO A 29 -4.63 -0.02 -18.97
N LYS A 30 -5.93 0.27 -18.92
CA LYS A 30 -6.51 1.57 -19.31
C LYS A 30 -7.38 2.12 -18.21
N CYS A 31 -7.43 3.44 -18.12
CA CYS A 31 -8.34 4.15 -17.25
C CYS A 31 -9.19 5.16 -18.04
N THR A 32 -10.36 5.51 -17.53
CA THR A 32 -11.23 6.54 -18.11
C THR A 32 -12.19 7.06 -17.05
N TYR A 33 -12.93 8.11 -17.40
CA TYR A 33 -14.00 8.68 -16.61
C TYR A 33 -15.36 8.15 -17.09
N ILE A 34 -16.28 7.95 -16.15
CA ILE A 34 -17.68 7.59 -16.43
C ILE A 34 -18.54 8.75 -15.95
N GLU A 35 -19.23 9.41 -16.87
CA GLU A 35 -20.19 10.46 -16.52
C GLU A 35 -21.41 9.83 -15.84
N LEU A 36 -21.79 10.33 -14.66
CA LEU A 36 -22.86 9.78 -13.84
C LEU A 36 -24.26 10.06 -14.41
N SER A 37 -24.45 11.18 -15.11
CA SER A 37 -25.76 11.63 -15.60
C SER A 37 -26.35 10.65 -16.64
N GLY A 38 -25.53 10.23 -17.60
CA GLY A 38 -25.89 9.30 -18.69
C GLY A 38 -25.27 7.92 -18.55
N PHE A 39 -24.44 7.68 -17.53
CA PHE A 39 -23.66 6.45 -17.35
C PHE A 39 -22.83 6.08 -18.59
N THR A 40 -22.20 7.09 -19.19
CA THR A 40 -21.43 6.97 -20.43
C THR A 40 -19.93 7.10 -20.17
N LEU A 41 -19.15 6.26 -20.85
CA LEU A 41 -17.69 6.35 -20.84
C LEU A 41 -17.23 7.53 -21.69
N ASP A 42 -16.22 8.26 -21.23
CA ASP A 42 -15.47 9.17 -22.10
C ASP A 42 -14.59 8.33 -23.05
N GLN A 43 -15.12 8.06 -24.25
CA GLN A 43 -14.50 7.16 -25.23
C GLN A 43 -13.26 7.76 -25.91
N VAL A 44 -13.07 9.09 -25.85
CA VAL A 44 -11.96 9.78 -26.53
C VAL A 44 -10.72 9.88 -25.63
N ALA A 45 -10.87 9.63 -24.33
CA ALA A 45 -9.89 9.97 -23.31
C ALA A 45 -9.32 8.77 -22.52
N PHE A 46 -9.17 7.58 -23.12
CA PHE A 46 -8.53 6.47 -22.42
C PHE A 46 -7.08 6.80 -22.02
N GLU A 47 -6.84 6.90 -20.72
CA GLU A 47 -5.54 7.14 -20.14
C GLU A 47 -4.74 5.84 -20.00
N ASP A 48 -3.41 5.97 -19.93
CA ASP A 48 -2.54 4.85 -19.55
C ASP A 48 -2.83 4.44 -18.10
N GLY A 49 -3.08 3.14 -17.91
CA GLY A 49 -3.38 2.52 -16.62
C GLY A 49 -2.16 1.91 -15.93
N LYS A 50 -0.96 2.01 -16.52
CA LYS A 50 0.28 1.46 -15.95
C LYS A 50 0.51 1.97 -14.52
N GLY A 51 0.61 1.04 -13.56
CA GLY A 51 0.79 1.35 -12.14
C GLY A 51 -0.46 1.89 -11.44
N LYS A 52 -1.53 2.21 -12.17
CA LYS A 52 -2.87 2.49 -11.64
C LYS A 52 -3.72 1.23 -11.51
N CYS A 53 -3.47 0.26 -12.40
CA CYS A 53 -4.22 -0.98 -12.52
C CYS A 53 -3.27 -2.11 -12.97
N PRO A 54 -3.47 -3.36 -12.50
CA PRO A 54 -2.60 -4.47 -12.89
C PRO A 54 -2.84 -4.88 -14.35
N TYR A 55 -1.79 -5.43 -14.97
CA TYR A 55 -1.87 -6.06 -16.29
C TYR A 55 -2.66 -7.38 -16.24
N ASP A 56 -2.37 -8.20 -15.25
CA ASP A 56 -2.91 -9.54 -15.08
C ASP A 56 -4.08 -9.51 -14.06
N PRO A 57 -5.26 -10.06 -14.40
CA PRO A 57 -6.43 -10.10 -13.52
C PRO A 57 -6.23 -10.87 -12.21
N THR A 58 -5.19 -11.67 -12.08
CA THR A 58 -4.88 -12.45 -10.86
C THR A 58 -3.91 -11.73 -9.92
N LYS A 59 -3.47 -10.53 -10.30
CA LYS A 59 -2.57 -9.71 -9.47
C LYS A 59 -3.40 -8.78 -8.60
N GLY A 60 -3.03 -8.71 -7.33
CA GLY A 60 -3.70 -7.83 -6.39
C GLY A 60 -3.46 -6.37 -6.71
N HIS A 61 -4.41 -5.58 -6.23
CA HIS A 61 -4.52 -4.17 -6.51
C HIS A 61 -5.34 -3.53 -5.40
N THR A 62 -4.92 -2.35 -4.96
CA THR A 62 -5.71 -1.50 -4.07
C THR A 62 -5.47 -0.05 -4.50
N GLY A 63 -6.46 0.81 -4.36
CA GLY A 63 -6.27 2.23 -4.53
C GLY A 63 -7.43 3.05 -4.01
N LEU A 64 -7.16 4.34 -3.79
CA LEU A 64 -8.15 5.35 -3.43
C LEU A 64 -7.82 6.70 -4.10
N ILE A 65 -8.84 7.55 -4.26
CA ILE A 65 -8.70 8.93 -4.69
C ILE A 65 -8.85 9.85 -3.48
N VAL A 66 -7.86 10.72 -3.28
CA VAL A 66 -7.92 11.84 -2.31
C VAL A 66 -7.71 13.13 -3.08
N ASP A 67 -8.64 14.08 -2.95
CA ASP A 67 -8.51 15.43 -3.54
C ASP A 67 -8.16 15.42 -5.04
N GLY A 68 -8.70 14.45 -5.79
CA GLY A 68 -8.46 14.30 -7.24
C GLY A 68 -7.14 13.61 -7.62
N GLU A 69 -6.36 13.15 -6.66
CA GLU A 69 -5.14 12.35 -6.84
C GLU A 69 -5.41 10.88 -6.54
N LEU A 70 -5.04 9.98 -7.47
CA LEU A 70 -5.15 8.54 -7.29
C LEU A 70 -3.89 8.01 -6.62
N TYR A 71 -4.07 7.35 -5.48
CA TYR A 71 -3.07 6.57 -4.77
C TYR A 71 -3.35 5.09 -5.04
N SER A 72 -2.44 4.39 -5.71
CA SER A 72 -2.60 2.99 -6.09
C SER A 72 -1.41 2.15 -5.66
N ALA A 73 -1.67 0.89 -5.30
CA ALA A 73 -0.65 -0.12 -5.05
C ALA A 73 -0.93 -1.36 -5.90
N THR A 74 -0.02 -1.66 -6.82
CA THR A 74 -0.16 -2.74 -7.81
C THR A 74 1.19 -3.08 -8.43
N PHE A 75 1.22 -3.67 -9.63
CA PHE A 75 2.43 -3.93 -10.39
C PHE A 75 2.57 -3.00 -11.60
N ASN A 76 3.80 -2.59 -11.85
CA ASN A 76 4.16 -1.65 -12.89
C ASN A 76 4.51 -2.30 -14.24
N ASN A 77 4.57 -3.62 -14.31
CA ASN A 77 4.96 -4.35 -15.52
C ASN A 77 4.03 -5.53 -15.83
N PHE A 78 4.10 -5.99 -17.09
CA PHE A 78 3.27 -7.07 -17.61
C PHE A 78 3.41 -8.38 -16.81
N LEU A 79 4.62 -8.71 -16.37
CA LEU A 79 4.92 -9.95 -15.65
C LEU A 79 4.39 -9.95 -14.20
N GLY A 80 4.01 -8.79 -13.66
CA GLY A 80 3.61 -8.64 -12.27
C GLY A 80 4.75 -8.97 -11.31
N THR A 81 5.93 -8.43 -11.59
CA THR A 81 7.17 -8.62 -10.80
C THR A 81 7.73 -7.32 -10.23
N GLU A 82 7.27 -6.17 -10.74
CA GLU A 82 7.65 -4.84 -10.25
C GLU A 82 6.52 -4.24 -9.40
N PRO A 83 6.45 -4.50 -8.09
CA PRO A 83 5.46 -3.86 -7.23
C PRO A 83 5.71 -2.35 -7.15
N VAL A 84 4.65 -1.57 -7.08
CA VAL A 84 4.71 -0.12 -7.01
C VAL A 84 3.58 0.42 -6.13
N ILE A 85 3.90 1.41 -5.29
CA ILE A 85 2.91 2.33 -4.74
C ILE A 85 3.09 3.66 -5.47
N LEU A 86 2.06 4.10 -6.18
CA LEU A 86 2.04 5.22 -7.11
C LEU A 86 1.00 6.26 -6.67
N ARG A 87 1.35 7.54 -6.74
CA ARG A 87 0.39 8.63 -6.84
C ARG A 87 0.40 9.16 -8.26
N ASN A 88 -0.78 9.29 -8.84
CA ASN A 88 -1.02 9.83 -10.17
C ASN A 88 -2.27 10.73 -10.13
N LEU A 89 -2.66 11.27 -11.28
CA LEU A 89 -3.68 12.32 -11.41
C LEU A 89 -3.29 13.59 -10.61
N GLY A 90 -4.18 14.57 -10.65
CA GLY A 90 -3.98 15.85 -9.99
C GLY A 90 -2.91 16.73 -10.62
N PRO A 91 -2.57 17.85 -9.94
CA PRO A 91 -1.67 18.86 -10.48
C PRO A 91 -0.19 18.51 -10.33
N HIS A 92 0.15 17.58 -9.42
CA HIS A 92 1.53 17.19 -9.16
C HIS A 92 2.04 16.14 -10.14
N TYR A 93 3.35 16.05 -10.29
CA TYR A 93 3.94 14.92 -11.01
C TYR A 93 3.69 13.61 -10.27
N SER A 94 3.66 12.53 -11.04
CA SER A 94 3.48 11.20 -10.47
C SER A 94 4.64 10.83 -9.56
N MET A 95 4.28 10.30 -8.39
CA MET A 95 5.20 9.88 -7.33
C MET A 95 5.16 8.37 -7.20
N LYS A 96 6.31 7.71 -7.04
CA LYS A 96 6.33 6.25 -6.87
C LYS A 96 7.38 5.75 -5.92
N THR A 97 7.22 4.53 -5.45
CA THR A 97 8.25 3.80 -4.71
C THR A 97 9.48 3.52 -5.56
N GLU A 98 10.63 3.37 -4.90
CA GLU A 98 11.86 2.89 -5.52
C GLU A 98 11.79 1.40 -5.86
N TYR A 99 12.48 0.98 -6.92
CA TYR A 99 12.57 -0.44 -7.32
C TYR A 99 13.65 -1.19 -6.52
N LEU A 100 13.52 -1.17 -5.19
CA LEU A 100 14.38 -1.90 -4.27
C LEU A 100 13.54 -2.83 -3.39
N THR A 101 14.07 -4.02 -3.12
CA THR A 101 13.40 -5.01 -2.24
C THR A 101 13.25 -4.50 -0.80
N SER A 102 14.09 -3.56 -0.36
CA SER A 102 13.93 -2.88 0.93
C SER A 102 12.64 -2.05 0.99
N TRP A 103 12.15 -1.54 -0.16
CA TRP A 103 10.91 -0.78 -0.25
C TRP A 103 9.71 -1.71 -0.40
N LEU A 104 9.70 -2.56 -1.42
CA LEU A 104 8.64 -3.53 -1.69
C LEU A 104 9.26 -4.84 -2.20
N ASN A 105 8.99 -5.96 -1.54
CA ASN A 105 9.58 -7.25 -1.93
C ASN A 105 8.54 -8.34 -2.23
N GLY A 106 8.40 -8.69 -3.50
CA GLY A 106 7.58 -9.82 -3.93
C GLY A 106 6.13 -9.44 -4.18
N ARG A 107 5.23 -10.45 -4.09
CA ARG A 107 3.83 -10.34 -4.50
C ARG A 107 3.05 -9.38 -3.59
N VAL A 108 3.19 -8.07 -3.79
CA VAL A 108 2.21 -7.09 -3.33
C VAL A 108 0.90 -7.48 -3.99
N GLY A 109 -0.03 -8.04 -3.21
CA GLY A 109 -1.32 -8.45 -3.75
C GLY A 109 -1.34 -9.88 -4.28
N GLY A 110 -1.30 -10.86 -3.39
CA GLY A 110 -2.14 -12.04 -3.57
C GLY A 110 -3.54 -11.65 -3.15
N ASP A 111 -4.34 -11.11 -4.07
CA ASP A 111 -5.78 -10.76 -3.99
C ASP A 111 -6.26 -9.84 -2.85
N ALA A 112 -5.40 -9.53 -1.89
CA ALA A 112 -5.77 -9.00 -0.60
C ALA A 112 -4.82 -7.89 -0.16
N GLY A 113 -5.36 -6.69 -0.11
CA GLY A 113 -4.72 -5.51 0.45
C GLY A 113 -5.80 -4.54 0.90
N GLY A 114 -5.37 -3.38 1.35
CA GLY A 114 -6.27 -2.29 1.61
C GLY A 114 -5.52 -0.98 1.58
N ASP A 115 -6.25 0.09 1.43
CA ASP A 115 -5.75 1.45 1.61
C ASP A 115 -6.76 2.24 2.42
N THR A 116 -6.26 3.27 3.08
CA THR A 116 -7.14 4.25 3.72
C THR A 116 -6.47 5.60 3.77
N TYR A 117 -7.29 6.63 3.67
CA TYR A 117 -6.91 8.00 3.93
C TYR A 117 -7.22 8.34 5.39
N VAL A 118 -6.30 9.03 6.07
CA VAL A 118 -6.49 9.48 7.45
C VAL A 118 -6.06 10.96 7.54
N GLN A 119 -7.00 11.80 7.97
CA GLN A 119 -6.80 13.23 8.16
C GLN A 119 -6.06 13.54 9.47
N GLU A 120 -4.79 13.17 9.55
CA GLU A 120 -3.98 13.41 10.76
C GLU A 120 -3.74 14.90 11.03
N SER A 121 -3.83 15.75 10.00
CA SER A 121 -3.66 17.20 10.15
C SER A 121 -4.76 17.85 10.98
N ALA A 122 -5.98 17.29 11.00
CA ALA A 122 -7.15 17.89 11.64
C ALA A 122 -7.01 18.11 13.15
N ALA A 123 -6.23 17.27 13.84
CA ALA A 123 -5.93 17.43 15.27
C ALA A 123 -4.43 17.70 15.54
N SER A 124 -3.69 18.14 14.52
CA SER A 124 -2.25 18.33 14.65
C SER A 124 -1.88 19.72 15.17
N SER A 125 -1.44 19.79 16.43
CA SER A 125 -0.87 21.02 17.00
C SER A 125 0.49 21.38 16.39
N THR A 126 1.15 20.44 15.70
CA THR A 126 2.49 20.60 15.13
C THR A 126 2.50 20.79 13.61
N GLY A 127 1.34 20.84 12.96
CA GLY A 127 1.22 20.96 11.50
C GLY A 127 1.59 19.69 10.73
N ASP A 128 1.38 18.53 11.34
CA ASP A 128 1.53 17.20 10.70
C ASP A 128 0.57 17.07 9.50
N ASP A 129 1.01 16.36 8.47
CA ASP A 129 0.28 16.20 7.22
C ASP A 129 -0.63 14.97 7.24
N ASP A 130 -1.65 14.99 6.39
CA ASP A 130 -2.55 13.86 6.18
C ASP A 130 -1.79 12.69 5.57
N LYS A 131 -2.23 11.46 5.87
CA LYS A 131 -1.49 10.26 5.49
C LYS A 131 -2.36 9.28 4.73
N VAL A 132 -1.76 8.63 3.75
CA VAL A 132 -2.35 7.49 3.05
C VAL A 132 -1.65 6.23 3.52
N TYR A 133 -2.43 5.31 4.08
CA TYR A 133 -1.94 4.03 4.58
C TYR A 133 -2.20 2.94 3.53
N PHE A 134 -1.24 2.03 3.37
CA PHE A 134 -1.33 0.86 2.51
C PHE A 134 -1.07 -0.40 3.30
N PHE A 135 -1.91 -1.42 3.09
CA PHE A 135 -1.84 -2.69 3.77
C PHE A 135 -1.64 -3.80 2.75
N PHE A 136 -0.62 -4.62 2.96
CA PHE A 136 -0.25 -5.67 2.00
C PHE A 136 0.54 -6.79 2.66
N SER A 137 0.63 -7.91 1.98
CA SER A 137 1.60 -8.96 2.28
C SER A 137 2.78 -8.91 1.33
N GLU A 138 3.97 -9.18 1.85
CA GLU A 138 5.21 -9.22 1.06
C GLU A 138 6.15 -10.32 1.57
N ARG A 139 7.19 -10.65 0.80
CA ARG A 139 8.28 -11.52 1.25
C ARG A 139 9.17 -10.74 2.19
N ALA A 140 9.33 -11.23 3.41
CA ALA A 140 10.21 -10.61 4.39
C ALA A 140 11.67 -10.71 3.93
N VAL A 141 12.39 -9.59 4.00
CA VAL A 141 13.84 -9.55 3.77
C VAL A 141 14.62 -9.73 5.06
N GLU A 142 13.97 -9.51 6.21
CA GLU A 142 14.60 -9.54 7.54
C GLU A 142 14.73 -10.94 8.18
N TYR A 143 14.12 -11.95 7.59
CA TYR A 143 14.16 -13.31 8.11
C TYR A 143 15.14 -14.14 7.29
N ASP A 144 16.17 -14.63 7.97
CA ASP A 144 17.06 -15.65 7.44
C ASP A 144 16.47 -17.02 7.80
N CYS A 145 15.61 -17.53 6.92
CA CYS A 145 14.91 -18.80 7.08
C CYS A 145 15.09 -19.64 5.81
N TYR A 146 15.19 -20.97 5.98
CA TYR A 146 15.29 -21.90 4.85
C TYR A 146 14.10 -21.84 3.89
N ALA A 147 12.94 -21.38 4.37
CA ALA A 147 11.75 -21.16 3.57
C ALA A 147 11.42 -19.66 3.47
N GLU A 148 10.97 -19.23 2.29
CA GLU A 148 10.51 -17.86 2.06
C GLU A 148 9.37 -17.52 3.03
N GLN A 149 9.59 -16.52 3.89
CA GLN A 149 8.57 -16.07 4.83
C GLN A 149 7.78 -14.89 4.27
N VAL A 150 6.47 -15.08 4.08
CA VAL A 150 5.55 -13.97 3.81
C VAL A 150 5.19 -13.30 5.14
N VAL A 151 5.04 -11.99 5.15
CA VAL A 151 4.56 -11.19 6.29
C VAL A 151 3.57 -10.12 5.84
N ALA A 152 2.68 -9.72 6.75
CA ALA A 152 1.81 -8.58 6.56
C ALA A 152 2.49 -7.27 6.99
N ARG A 153 2.19 -6.20 6.26
CA ARG A 153 2.73 -4.86 6.45
C ARG A 153 1.63 -3.83 6.46
N VAL A 154 1.88 -2.77 7.23
CA VAL A 154 1.27 -1.46 7.05
C VAL A 154 2.37 -0.52 6.59
N ALA A 155 2.12 0.22 5.52
CA ALA A 155 2.96 1.31 5.06
C ALA A 155 2.17 2.61 5.05
N ARG A 156 2.88 3.72 4.99
CA ARG A 156 2.28 5.04 4.86
C ARG A 156 3.11 5.96 3.97
N VAL A 157 2.45 6.99 3.43
CA VAL A 157 3.06 8.17 2.79
C VAL A 157 2.29 9.41 3.25
N CYS A 158 2.94 10.58 3.27
CA CYS A 158 2.28 11.86 3.52
C CYS A 158 1.64 12.37 2.22
N LYS A 159 0.45 12.96 2.31
CA LYS A 159 -0.33 13.44 1.17
C LYS A 159 0.44 14.52 0.38
N GLY A 160 1.07 15.44 1.09
CA GLY A 160 1.87 16.55 0.58
C GLY A 160 3.31 16.20 0.18
N ASP A 161 3.70 14.92 0.21
CA ASP A 161 5.03 14.50 -0.25
C ASP A 161 5.20 14.78 -1.75
N VAL A 162 6.24 15.53 -2.11
CA VAL A 162 6.62 15.84 -3.49
C VAL A 162 7.95 15.19 -3.86
N GLY A 163 8.58 14.42 -3.00
CA GLY A 163 9.86 13.79 -3.26
C GLY A 163 11.05 14.71 -3.05
N GLY A 164 12.24 14.19 -3.33
CA GLY A 164 13.47 14.91 -3.04
C GLY A 164 13.97 15.76 -4.20
N ALA A 165 14.70 16.83 -3.86
CA ALA A 165 15.24 17.77 -4.84
C ALA A 165 16.41 17.19 -5.65
N ARG A 166 17.27 16.37 -5.02
CA ARG A 166 18.47 15.78 -5.65
C ARG A 166 18.40 14.25 -5.67
N THR A 167 18.23 13.64 -4.52
CA THR A 167 17.92 12.20 -4.37
C THR A 167 16.40 12.02 -4.33
N LEU A 168 15.92 10.81 -4.63
CA LEU A 168 14.47 10.50 -4.61
C LEU A 168 13.60 11.47 -5.44
N GLN A 169 14.12 11.94 -6.58
CA GLN A 169 13.33 12.75 -7.50
C GLN A 169 12.15 11.94 -8.02
N LYS A 170 10.93 12.49 -7.86
CA LYS A 170 9.67 11.81 -8.19
C LYS A 170 9.44 10.49 -7.43
N LYS A 171 10.03 10.36 -6.24
CA LYS A 171 9.91 9.19 -5.37
C LYS A 171 9.62 9.61 -3.93
N TRP A 172 8.83 8.81 -3.22
CA TRP A 172 8.39 9.12 -1.86
C TRP A 172 9.58 9.37 -0.92
N THR A 173 9.59 10.49 -0.20
CA THR A 173 10.54 10.72 0.91
C THR A 173 9.93 10.32 2.25
N THR A 174 8.60 10.16 2.28
CA THR A 174 7.80 9.88 3.49
C THR A 174 7.36 8.42 3.61
N PHE A 175 7.78 7.56 2.67
CA PHE A 175 7.43 6.14 2.67
C PHE A 175 8.10 5.41 3.84
N LEU A 176 7.28 4.88 4.76
CA LEU A 176 7.71 3.96 5.82
C LEU A 176 6.79 2.74 5.83
N LYS A 177 7.33 1.57 6.21
CA LYS A 177 6.56 0.34 6.44
C LYS A 177 6.94 -0.36 7.75
N ALA A 178 5.95 -0.95 8.40
CA ALA A 178 6.08 -1.71 9.63
C ALA A 178 5.37 -3.07 9.50
N ARG A 179 5.80 -4.05 10.32
CA ARG A 179 5.17 -5.38 10.34
C ARG A 179 3.84 -5.32 11.10
N LEU A 180 2.80 -5.93 10.54
CA LEU A 180 1.58 -6.27 11.26
C LEU A 180 1.72 -7.69 11.81
N VAL A 181 1.68 -7.83 13.13
CA VAL A 181 1.77 -9.12 13.80
C VAL A 181 0.36 -9.55 14.20
N CYS A 182 -0.08 -10.70 13.67
CA CYS A 182 -1.29 -11.40 14.10
C CYS A 182 -0.88 -12.82 14.48
N SER A 183 -1.05 -13.21 15.75
CA SER A 183 -0.55 -14.49 16.26
C SER A 183 -1.32 -14.98 17.47
N ALA A 184 -1.35 -16.29 17.66
CA ALA A 184 -1.79 -16.96 18.87
C ALA A 184 -0.59 -17.71 19.48
N PRO A 185 0.19 -17.06 20.38
CA PRO A 185 1.43 -17.62 20.90
C PRO A 185 1.25 -18.96 21.63
N GLU A 186 0.13 -19.12 22.35
CA GLU A 186 -0.24 -20.36 23.05
C GLU A 186 -0.36 -21.57 22.12
N GLN A 187 -0.71 -21.32 20.85
CA GLN A 187 -0.87 -22.33 19.80
C GLN A 187 0.33 -22.34 18.83
N GLN A 188 1.34 -21.48 19.08
CA GLN A 188 2.49 -21.26 18.19
C GLN A 188 2.08 -20.88 16.75
N LEU A 189 0.95 -20.19 16.59
CA LEU A 189 0.41 -19.80 15.28
C LEU A 189 0.73 -18.35 14.93
N HIS A 190 1.21 -18.12 13.71
CA HIS A 190 1.41 -16.81 13.12
C HIS A 190 0.60 -16.66 11.82
N PHE A 191 -0.33 -15.72 11.82
CA PHE A 191 -1.18 -15.41 10.68
C PHE A 191 -0.53 -14.33 9.84
N ASN A 192 0.34 -14.76 8.93
CA ASN A 192 1.22 -13.84 8.20
C ASN A 192 0.66 -13.34 6.86
N ARG A 193 -0.41 -13.96 6.33
CA ARG A 193 -1.02 -13.55 5.06
C ARG A 193 -2.23 -12.67 5.35
N LEU A 194 -2.15 -11.40 4.96
CA LEU A 194 -3.28 -10.48 5.03
C LEU A 194 -4.27 -10.83 3.92
N GLN A 195 -5.57 -10.81 4.22
CA GLN A 195 -6.67 -11.15 3.31
C GLN A 195 -7.62 -9.96 3.05
N ALA A 196 -7.84 -9.11 4.04
CA ALA A 196 -8.61 -7.88 3.89
C ALA A 196 -8.28 -6.92 5.05
N VAL A 197 -8.54 -5.64 4.84
CA VAL A 197 -8.49 -4.62 5.89
C VAL A 197 -9.77 -3.82 5.89
N PHE A 198 -10.26 -3.53 7.08
CA PHE A 198 -11.34 -2.57 7.31
C PHE A 198 -10.85 -1.49 8.26
N THR A 199 -11.03 -0.23 7.87
CA THR A 199 -10.73 0.93 8.72
C THR A 199 -12.01 1.38 9.40
N LEU A 200 -12.04 1.31 10.72
CA LEU A 200 -13.10 1.89 11.54
C LEU A 200 -12.66 3.30 11.97
N PRO A 201 -13.26 4.37 11.42
CA PRO A 201 -12.97 5.73 11.89
C PRO A 201 -13.51 5.93 13.30
N GLY A 202 -12.78 6.69 14.11
CA GLY A 202 -13.24 7.15 15.42
C GLY A 202 -13.84 8.56 15.35
N ALA A 203 -14.09 9.16 16.52
CA ALA A 203 -14.53 10.56 16.60
C ALA A 203 -13.41 11.51 16.13
N ASP A 204 -12.20 11.26 16.62
CA ASP A 204 -10.97 11.86 16.14
C ASP A 204 -10.15 10.83 15.34
N TRP A 205 -9.23 11.32 14.49
CA TRP A 205 -8.35 10.41 13.74
C TRP A 205 -7.54 9.50 14.67
N GLN A 206 -7.22 9.98 15.87
CA GLN A 206 -6.42 9.26 16.88
C GLN A 206 -7.13 7.99 17.38
N ASP A 207 -8.45 7.92 17.27
CA ASP A 207 -9.28 6.76 17.64
C ASP A 207 -9.47 5.78 16.47
N THR A 208 -8.84 6.05 15.31
CA THR A 208 -8.94 5.17 14.15
C THR A 208 -8.39 3.79 14.47
N THR A 209 -9.16 2.76 14.10
CA THR A 209 -8.83 1.37 14.34
C THR A 209 -8.84 0.59 13.03
N PHE A 210 -7.75 -0.14 12.76
CA PHE A 210 -7.63 -1.05 11.63
C PHE A 210 -7.95 -2.47 12.06
N PHE A 211 -8.87 -3.13 11.35
CA PHE A 211 -9.14 -4.56 11.47
C PHE A 211 -8.54 -5.27 10.26
N GLY A 212 -7.65 -6.23 10.50
CA GLY A 212 -7.11 -7.09 9.44
C GLY A 212 -7.65 -8.50 9.55
N VAL A 213 -8.06 -9.08 8.43
CA VAL A 213 -8.34 -10.52 8.31
C VAL A 213 -7.06 -11.19 7.83
N PHE A 214 -6.60 -12.22 8.53
CA PHE A 214 -5.36 -12.92 8.24
C PHE A 214 -5.61 -14.41 8.06
N GLN A 215 -4.74 -15.05 7.28
CA GLN A 215 -4.74 -16.49 7.05
C GLN A 215 -3.37 -17.09 7.41
N ALA A 216 -3.40 -18.31 7.95
CA ALA A 216 -2.25 -19.16 8.17
C ALA A 216 -2.55 -20.60 7.72
N ARG A 217 -1.50 -21.41 7.61
CA ARG A 217 -1.62 -22.86 7.47
C ARG A 217 -1.17 -23.53 8.76
N TRP A 218 -2.00 -24.43 9.27
CA TRP A 218 -1.71 -25.26 10.43
C TRP A 218 -1.81 -26.74 10.03
N GLY A 219 -0.66 -27.37 9.79
CA GLY A 219 -0.61 -28.66 9.11
C GLY A 219 -1.22 -28.54 7.71
N ASP A 220 -2.24 -29.34 7.43
CA ASP A 220 -2.98 -29.34 6.17
C ASP A 220 -4.27 -28.49 6.20
N VAL A 221 -4.52 -27.77 7.30
CA VAL A 221 -5.72 -26.94 7.47
C VAL A 221 -5.40 -25.46 7.30
N ASP A 222 -6.19 -24.77 6.49
CA ASP A 222 -6.16 -23.32 6.40
C ASP A 222 -6.98 -22.72 7.56
N VAL A 223 -6.36 -21.83 8.33
CA VAL A 223 -6.97 -21.16 9.49
C VAL A 223 -6.93 -19.65 9.31
N SER A 224 -7.93 -18.96 9.87
CA SER A 224 -8.07 -17.51 9.78
C SER A 224 -8.12 -16.85 11.15
N ALA A 225 -7.69 -15.60 11.23
CA ALA A 225 -7.81 -14.77 12.43
C ALA A 225 -8.17 -13.33 12.06
N ILE A 226 -8.80 -12.61 12.98
CA ILE A 226 -9.04 -11.18 12.87
C ILE A 226 -8.24 -10.50 13.96
N CYS A 227 -7.35 -9.58 13.57
CA CYS A 227 -6.56 -8.78 14.50
C CYS A 227 -6.92 -7.30 14.39
N ARG A 228 -6.90 -6.61 15.53
CA ARG A 228 -7.21 -5.19 15.67
C ARG A 228 -5.95 -4.40 15.96
N TYR A 229 -5.74 -3.28 15.28
CA TYR A 229 -4.60 -2.38 15.44
C TYR A 229 -5.09 -0.95 15.62
N HIS A 230 -4.71 -0.31 16.72
CA HIS A 230 -5.01 1.10 16.96
C HIS A 230 -3.99 1.98 16.21
N ILE A 231 -4.43 3.08 15.59
CA ILE A 231 -3.54 3.91 14.77
C ILE A 231 -2.37 4.50 15.56
N LEU A 232 -2.56 4.82 16.85
CA LEU A 232 -1.49 5.33 17.70
C LEU A 232 -0.36 4.31 17.92
N GLU A 233 -0.67 3.01 17.98
CA GLU A 233 0.35 1.96 18.06
C GLU A 233 1.11 1.81 16.74
N VAL A 234 0.42 1.99 15.60
CA VAL A 234 1.04 2.03 14.27
C VAL A 234 1.97 3.25 14.15
N LYS A 235 1.52 4.43 14.60
CA LYS A 235 2.32 5.66 14.64
C LYS A 235 3.57 5.50 15.49
N LYS A 236 3.43 4.94 16.70
CA LYS A 236 4.54 4.61 17.59
C LYS A 236 5.58 3.70 16.94
N ALA A 237 5.15 2.75 16.09
CA ALA A 237 6.08 1.90 15.33
C ALA A 237 6.88 2.71 14.28
N PHE A 238 6.25 3.65 13.58
CA PHE A 238 6.92 4.54 12.63
C PHE A 238 7.87 5.55 13.29
N GLU A 239 7.56 5.98 14.51
CA GLU A 239 8.42 6.81 15.37
C GLU A 239 9.51 6.00 16.09
N GLY A 240 9.46 4.68 15.98
CA GLY A 240 10.42 3.75 16.55
C GLY A 240 11.73 3.64 15.76
N PRO A 241 12.61 2.69 16.13
CA PRO A 241 13.89 2.50 15.45
C PRO A 241 13.73 1.96 14.02
N TYR A 242 14.54 2.45 13.09
CA TYR A 242 14.62 1.90 11.74
C TYR A 242 15.34 0.55 11.71
N LYS A 243 15.19 -0.19 10.60
CA LYS A 243 16.01 -1.36 10.30
C LYS A 243 17.08 -1.00 9.27
N GLU A 244 18.27 -1.57 9.44
CA GLU A 244 19.40 -1.45 8.52
C GLU A 244 19.90 -2.84 8.10
N TYR A 245 20.38 -2.98 6.88
CA TYR A 245 21.08 -4.18 6.45
C TYR A 245 22.55 -4.09 6.88
N ARG A 246 22.99 -5.02 7.73
CA ARG A 246 24.36 -5.06 8.22
C ARG A 246 25.18 -6.01 7.36
N GLU A 247 25.96 -5.48 6.42
CA GLU A 247 26.76 -6.27 5.49
C GLU A 247 27.68 -7.28 6.19
N GLN A 248 28.34 -6.88 7.29
CA GLN A 248 29.24 -7.78 8.03
C GLN A 248 28.53 -9.01 8.60
N ALA A 249 27.26 -8.86 8.99
CA ALA A 249 26.47 -9.93 9.58
C ALA A 249 25.47 -10.56 8.60
N GLN A 250 25.46 -10.08 7.34
CA GLN A 250 24.52 -10.45 6.27
C GLN A 250 23.06 -10.54 6.75
N LYS A 251 22.66 -9.62 7.65
CA LYS A 251 21.34 -9.65 8.28
C LYS A 251 20.80 -8.26 8.55
N TRP A 252 19.47 -8.17 8.60
CA TRP A 252 18.81 -6.95 9.02
C TRP A 252 18.89 -6.79 10.54
N GLY A 253 19.34 -5.63 10.99
CA GLY A 253 19.43 -5.24 12.39
C GLY A 253 18.64 -3.97 12.68
N ARG A 254 18.56 -3.63 13.97
CA ARG A 254 18.06 -2.31 14.40
C ARG A 254 19.13 -1.26 14.09
N TYR A 255 18.75 -0.19 13.40
CA TYR A 255 19.57 1.00 13.26
C TYR A 255 19.80 1.63 14.63
N SER A 256 21.06 1.85 14.99
CA SER A 256 21.48 2.34 16.31
C SER A 256 22.16 3.71 16.30
N ASP A 257 22.48 4.24 15.12
CA ASP A 257 23.15 5.53 14.99
C ASP A 257 22.15 6.70 15.11
N GLU A 258 22.67 7.92 15.05
CA GLU A 258 21.87 9.14 15.18
C GLU A 258 20.91 9.31 13.99
N VAL A 259 19.62 9.42 14.29
CA VAL A 259 18.58 9.62 13.27
C VAL A 259 18.68 11.05 12.72
N PRO A 260 18.73 11.25 11.39
CA PRO A 260 18.78 12.59 10.80
C PRO A 260 17.63 13.50 11.22
N SER A 261 17.87 14.80 11.19
CA SER A 261 16.85 15.85 11.40
C SER A 261 16.69 16.70 10.13
N PRO A 262 15.46 16.91 9.61
CA PRO A 262 14.19 16.37 10.10
C PRO A 262 14.12 14.84 9.97
N ARG A 263 13.29 14.22 10.83
CA ARG A 263 13.21 12.76 10.94
C ARG A 263 12.78 12.14 9.61
N PRO A 264 13.51 11.16 9.04
CA PRO A 264 13.14 10.52 7.79
C PRO A 264 11.75 9.90 7.85
N GLY A 265 10.91 10.20 6.87
CA GLY A 265 9.54 9.73 6.88
C GLY A 265 8.53 10.73 7.46
N ALA A 266 8.96 11.71 8.28
CA ALA A 266 8.04 12.70 8.86
C ALA A 266 7.44 13.62 7.80
#